data_AF-A0A528D0H0-F1
#
_entry.id   AF-A0A528D0H0-F1
#
_cell.length_a   1.000
_cell.length_b   1.000
_cell.length_c   1.000
_cell.angle_alpha   90.00
_cell.angle_beta   90.00
_cell.angle_gamma   90.00
#
_symmetry.space_group_name_H-M   'P 1'
#
loop_
_entity.id
_entity.type
_entity.pdbx_description
1 polymer ?
#
loop_
_entity_poly.entity_id
_entity_poly.type
_entity_poly.pdbx_seq_one_letter_code
_entity_poly.pdbx_strand_id
1 'polypeptide(L)'
;MSRRVIEHIVEQHAEDAAFLWLQRDRAVDAPDQYLKNLSRLDDRLEAHIDGLRVSDEWGWQVAERAFDQYQEPGETFVAAVLAFESLSENRIGYVLNLAEASPDLFRATVSALGWVEPYRIQEWIRSLLGDPRPIRRLLGLAACSVRRIDPAMRLSELLNDTPAVRARALRLAGEVGRVDLLSDIKAALNDPHETCRFWAAWSCVLLGDRHEALEILRRHASVDGIGWKGVQLLLRAAEHQSAVQWLLSLCGDRSKERLIAAGSGILGDPIFVPWLTTRMRDPKLARLAGESFETITGMSIEREGMHIKSPADVDFENASPADYFA
;
A
#
# COMPACT_ATOMS: atom_id res chain seq x y z
N MET A 1 -6.48 -21.42 37.35
CA MET A 1 -5.38 -20.76 38.09
C MET A 1 -5.19 -19.40 37.44
N SER A 2 -5.30 -18.30 38.20
CA SER A 2 -5.02 -16.96 37.67
C SER A 2 -3.55 -16.91 37.26
N ARG A 3 -3.29 -16.69 35.96
CA ARG A 3 -1.92 -16.51 35.44
C ARG A 3 -1.36 -15.24 36.08
N ARG A 4 -0.17 -15.31 36.67
CA ARG A 4 0.54 -14.13 37.18
C ARG A 4 0.95 -13.29 35.97
N VAL A 5 0.27 -12.18 35.76
CA VAL A 5 0.62 -11.19 34.73
C VAL A 5 1.67 -10.25 35.31
N ILE A 6 2.71 -9.96 34.53
CA ILE A 6 3.72 -8.96 34.88
C ILE A 6 3.38 -7.70 34.07
N GLU A 7 2.69 -6.75 34.70
CA GLU A 7 2.01 -5.63 34.02
C GLU A 7 2.92 -4.86 33.07
N HIS A 8 4.11 -4.44 33.52
CA HIS A 8 5.07 -3.68 32.72
C HIS A 8 5.57 -4.43 31.47
N ILE A 9 5.61 -5.77 31.50
CA ILE A 9 6.02 -6.57 30.33
C ILE A 9 4.90 -6.58 29.28
N VAL A 10 3.64 -6.64 29.70
CA VAL A 10 2.51 -6.59 28.77
C VAL A 10 2.35 -5.21 28.16
N GLU A 11 2.57 -4.15 28.94
CA GLU A 11 2.63 -2.77 28.45
C GLU A 11 3.72 -2.61 27.39
N GLN A 12 4.92 -3.13 27.67
CA GLN A 12 6.00 -3.15 26.67
C GLN A 12 5.62 -3.93 25.40
N HIS A 13 4.92 -5.06 25.51
CA HIS A 13 4.45 -5.78 24.33
C HIS A 13 3.51 -4.95 23.44
N ALA A 14 2.62 -4.14 24.04
CA ALA A 14 1.72 -3.29 23.27
C ALA A 14 2.47 -2.15 22.57
N GLU A 15 3.37 -1.46 23.29
CA GLU A 15 4.19 -0.38 22.74
C GLU A 15 5.10 -0.89 21.60
N ASP A 16 5.82 -1.98 21.82
CA ASP A 16 6.73 -2.56 20.82
C ASP A 16 5.95 -3.08 19.60
N ALA A 17 4.76 -3.68 19.78
CA ALA A 17 3.92 -4.11 18.66
C ALA A 17 3.43 -2.92 17.82
N ALA A 18 2.94 -1.85 18.47
CA ALA A 18 2.50 -0.64 17.78
C ALA A 18 3.65 -0.01 16.97
N PHE A 19 4.83 0.11 17.58
CA PHE A 19 6.02 0.66 16.94
C PHE A 19 6.52 -0.22 15.78
N LEU A 20 6.55 -1.54 15.95
CA LEU A 20 6.95 -2.48 14.90
C LEU A 20 5.98 -2.47 13.72
N TRP A 21 4.68 -2.31 13.98
CA TRP A 21 3.69 -2.15 12.91
C TRP A 21 3.95 -0.87 12.10
N LEU A 22 4.29 0.25 12.74
CA LEU A 22 4.65 1.49 12.01
C LEU A 22 5.90 1.31 11.14
N GLN A 23 6.89 0.54 11.62
CA GLN A 23 8.05 0.18 10.79
C GLN A 23 7.65 -0.70 9.61
N ARG A 24 6.81 -1.70 9.85
CA ARG A 24 6.29 -2.61 8.82
C ARG A 24 5.50 -1.86 7.76
N ASP A 25 4.60 -0.97 8.15
CA ASP A 25 3.73 -0.19 7.24
C ASP A 25 4.54 0.69 6.28
N ARG A 26 5.68 1.22 6.73
CA ARG A 26 6.63 1.93 5.87
C ARG A 26 7.45 0.98 5.01
N ALA A 27 7.86 -0.16 5.56
CA ALA A 27 8.75 -1.11 4.89
C ALA A 27 8.09 -1.82 3.71
N VAL A 28 6.78 -2.08 3.75
CA VAL A 28 6.07 -2.82 2.67
C VAL A 28 6.08 -2.11 1.31
N ASP A 29 6.20 -0.79 1.30
CA ASP A 29 6.26 0.03 0.07
C ASP A 29 7.69 0.57 -0.21
N ALA A 30 8.68 0.22 0.61
CA ALA A 30 10.04 0.74 0.49
C ALA A 30 10.88 -0.05 -0.55
N PRO A 31 11.54 0.63 -1.50
CA PRO A 31 12.25 -0.01 -2.62
C PRO A 31 13.49 -0.80 -2.19
N ASP A 32 14.07 -0.47 -1.04
CA ASP A 32 15.25 -1.10 -0.44
C ASP A 32 14.91 -2.29 0.49
N GLN A 33 13.62 -2.59 0.67
CA GLN A 33 13.18 -3.67 1.56
C GLN A 33 12.93 -4.96 0.79
N TYR A 34 13.62 -6.01 1.22
CA TYR A 34 13.47 -7.35 0.68
C TYR A 34 12.49 -8.17 1.52
N LEU A 35 11.86 -9.19 0.92
CA LEU A 35 10.92 -10.09 1.61
C LEU A 35 11.48 -10.69 2.91
N LYS A 36 12.79 -10.99 2.96
CA LYS A 36 13.46 -11.48 4.17
C LYS A 36 13.45 -10.47 5.33
N ASN A 37 13.55 -9.17 5.02
CA ASN A 37 13.52 -8.11 6.03
C ASN A 37 12.10 -7.94 6.57
N LEU A 38 11.11 -8.00 5.67
CA LEU A 38 9.69 -7.98 6.03
C LEU A 38 9.33 -9.18 6.89
N SER A 39 9.74 -10.40 6.52
CA SER A 39 9.51 -11.60 7.35
C SER A 39 10.05 -11.43 8.76
N ARG A 40 11.26 -10.89 8.93
CA ARG A 40 11.84 -10.64 10.26
C ARG A 40 11.07 -9.58 11.06
N LEU A 41 10.54 -8.56 10.40
CA LEU A 41 9.66 -7.58 11.05
C LEU A 41 8.34 -8.23 11.47
N ASP A 42 7.76 -9.05 10.60
CA ASP A 42 6.50 -9.75 10.84
C ASP A 42 6.64 -10.74 12.00
N ASP A 43 7.72 -11.53 12.06
CA ASP A 43 8.00 -12.46 13.16
C ASP A 43 8.13 -11.74 14.52
N ARG A 44 8.80 -10.58 14.53
CA ARG A 44 8.95 -9.77 15.75
C ARG A 44 7.61 -9.18 16.17
N LEU A 45 6.87 -8.60 15.23
CA LEU A 45 5.55 -8.04 15.49
C LEU A 45 4.63 -9.11 16.07
N GLU A 46 4.58 -10.29 15.44
CA GLU A 46 3.76 -11.40 15.89
C GLU A 46 4.14 -11.88 17.29
N ALA A 47 5.43 -11.93 17.63
CA ALA A 47 5.89 -12.32 18.97
C ALA A 47 5.38 -11.36 20.06
N HIS A 48 5.32 -10.05 19.79
CA HIS A 48 4.76 -9.09 20.74
C HIS A 48 3.23 -9.20 20.84
N ILE A 49 2.53 -9.42 19.72
CA ILE A 49 1.09 -9.69 19.74
C ILE A 49 0.79 -10.98 20.52
N ASP A 50 1.58 -12.03 20.36
CA ASP A 50 1.44 -13.27 21.11
C ASP A 50 1.60 -13.05 22.63
N GLY A 51 2.53 -12.20 23.05
CA GLY A 51 2.66 -11.75 24.44
C GLY A 51 1.37 -11.11 25.00
N LEU A 52 0.67 -10.33 24.17
CA LEU A 52 -0.65 -9.77 24.52
C LEU A 52 -1.73 -10.84 24.57
N ARG A 53 -1.73 -11.79 23.62
CA ARG A 53 -2.70 -12.91 23.61
C ARG A 53 -2.59 -13.79 24.84
N VAL A 54 -1.36 -14.14 25.25
CA VAL A 54 -1.10 -14.96 26.45
C VAL A 54 -1.58 -14.27 27.73
N SER A 55 -1.67 -12.94 27.70
CA SER A 55 -2.13 -12.10 28.81
C SER A 55 -3.65 -11.92 28.86
N ASP A 56 -4.40 -12.56 27.95
CA ASP A 56 -5.86 -12.62 27.90
C ASP A 56 -6.53 -11.23 28.07
N GLU A 57 -7.38 -11.04 29.08
CA GLU A 57 -8.10 -9.79 29.35
C GLU A 57 -7.15 -8.60 29.58
N TRP A 58 -6.01 -8.85 30.21
CA TRP A 58 -5.04 -7.79 30.49
C TRP A 58 -4.39 -7.27 29.21
N GLY A 59 -4.11 -8.17 28.25
CA GLY A 59 -3.59 -7.78 26.94
C GLY A 59 -4.55 -6.83 26.21
N TRP A 60 -5.85 -7.12 26.27
CA TRP A 60 -6.87 -6.19 25.75
C TRP A 60 -6.87 -4.85 26.47
N GLN A 61 -6.93 -4.84 27.81
CA GLN A 61 -6.97 -3.60 28.60
C GLN A 61 -5.75 -2.72 28.38
N VAL A 62 -4.57 -3.33 28.18
CA VAL A 62 -3.35 -2.59 27.83
C VAL A 62 -3.48 -1.97 26.44
N ALA A 63 -3.91 -2.72 25.43
CA ALA A 63 -4.07 -2.20 24.07
C ALA A 63 -5.13 -1.09 23.98
N GLU A 64 -6.25 -1.25 24.69
CA GLU A 64 -7.33 -0.25 24.79
C GLU A 64 -6.82 1.03 25.46
N ARG A 65 -6.15 0.92 26.63
CA ARG A 65 -5.55 2.08 27.31
C ARG A 65 -4.49 2.78 26.46
N ALA A 66 -3.65 2.02 25.76
CA ALA A 66 -2.64 2.59 24.88
C ALA A 66 -3.28 3.41 23.76
N PHE A 67 -4.31 2.87 23.08
CA PHE A 67 -5.03 3.66 22.08
C PHE A 67 -5.71 4.88 22.69
N ASP A 68 -6.41 4.75 23.81
CA ASP A 68 -7.11 5.88 24.44
C ASP A 68 -6.15 7.02 24.83
N GLN A 69 -4.89 6.69 25.12
CA GLN A 69 -3.83 7.65 25.42
C GLN A 69 -3.24 8.32 24.17
N TYR A 70 -2.92 7.55 23.12
CA TYR A 70 -2.14 8.05 21.98
C TYR A 70 -2.98 8.35 20.73
N GLN A 71 -4.03 7.56 20.49
CA GLN A 71 -4.92 7.67 19.32
C GLN A 71 -4.19 7.54 17.97
N GLU A 72 -3.13 6.74 17.93
CA GLU A 72 -2.28 6.56 16.77
C GLU A 72 -2.57 5.23 16.01
N PRO A 73 -2.11 5.12 14.75
CA PRO A 73 -2.39 3.95 13.92
C PRO A 73 -1.75 2.65 14.44
N GLY A 74 -0.61 2.71 15.13
CA GLY A 74 0.06 1.52 15.69
C GLY A 74 -0.77 0.83 16.76
N GLU A 75 -1.29 1.60 17.71
CA GLU A 75 -2.16 1.14 18.79
C GLU A 75 -3.50 0.64 18.22
N THR A 76 -4.02 1.33 17.20
CA THR A 76 -5.24 0.89 16.48
C THR A 76 -5.06 -0.49 15.87
N PHE A 77 -3.92 -0.75 15.23
CA PHE A 77 -3.63 -2.06 14.67
C PHE A 77 -3.63 -3.14 15.75
N VAL A 78 -2.92 -2.91 16.86
CA VAL A 78 -2.84 -3.87 17.97
C VAL A 78 -4.22 -4.14 18.57
N ALA A 79 -4.98 -3.10 18.89
CA ALA A 79 -6.34 -3.22 19.41
C ALA A 79 -7.24 -3.96 18.41
N ALA A 80 -7.15 -3.65 17.11
CA ALA A 80 -7.93 -4.31 16.06
C ALA A 80 -7.64 -5.82 15.97
N VAL A 81 -6.37 -6.23 16.02
CA VAL A 81 -6.00 -7.66 16.00
C VAL A 81 -6.64 -8.38 17.18
N LEU A 82 -6.46 -7.86 18.41
CA LEU A 82 -7.00 -8.49 19.61
C LEU A 82 -8.55 -8.50 19.63
N ALA A 83 -9.19 -7.42 19.15
CA ALA A 83 -10.65 -7.34 19.07
C ALA A 83 -11.22 -8.42 18.13
N PHE A 84 -10.73 -8.50 16.89
CA PHE A 84 -11.21 -9.47 15.91
C PHE A 84 -10.88 -10.91 16.33
N GLU A 85 -9.75 -11.15 17.00
CA GLU A 85 -9.41 -12.48 17.51
C GLU A 85 -10.28 -12.93 18.67
N SER A 86 -10.68 -11.99 19.54
CA SER A 86 -11.53 -12.26 20.70
C SER A 86 -12.97 -12.62 20.35
N LEU A 87 -13.43 -12.28 19.14
CA LEU A 87 -14.83 -12.39 18.70
C LEU A 87 -15.82 -11.63 19.61
N SER A 88 -15.34 -10.69 20.43
CA SER A 88 -16.18 -9.89 21.31
C SER A 88 -16.83 -8.75 20.53
N GLU A 89 -18.16 -8.75 20.45
CA GLU A 89 -18.94 -7.70 19.76
C GLU A 89 -18.64 -6.31 20.31
N ASN A 90 -18.38 -6.18 21.63
CA ASN A 90 -18.05 -4.91 22.26
C ASN A 90 -16.70 -4.37 21.79
N ARG A 91 -15.66 -5.23 21.79
CA ARG A 91 -14.30 -4.87 21.36
C ARG A 91 -14.26 -4.53 19.87
N ILE A 92 -14.98 -5.30 19.08
CA ILE A 92 -15.11 -5.07 17.64
C ILE A 92 -15.87 -3.77 17.40
N GLY A 93 -16.98 -3.53 18.12
CA GLY A 93 -17.72 -2.28 18.06
C GLY A 93 -16.84 -1.06 18.35
N TYR A 94 -15.98 -1.16 19.36
CA TYR A 94 -14.98 -0.14 19.68
C TYR A 94 -14.02 0.11 18.51
N VAL A 95 -13.34 -0.92 18.00
CA VAL A 95 -12.39 -0.80 16.87
C VAL A 95 -13.06 -0.28 15.59
N LEU A 96 -14.30 -0.69 15.32
CA LEU A 96 -15.04 -0.17 14.16
C LEU A 96 -15.32 1.33 14.30
N ASN A 97 -15.55 1.84 15.51
CA ASN A 97 -15.68 3.28 15.73
C ASN A 97 -14.33 4.00 15.56
N LEU A 98 -13.21 3.38 15.95
CA LEU A 98 -11.87 3.93 15.70
C LEU A 98 -11.58 4.06 14.20
N ALA A 99 -11.90 3.02 13.43
CA ALA A 99 -11.72 3.01 11.98
C ALA A 99 -12.50 4.13 11.26
N GLU A 100 -13.57 4.65 11.88
CA GLU A 100 -14.38 5.72 11.33
C GLU A 100 -13.82 7.13 11.62
N ALA A 101 -12.89 7.25 12.58
CA ALA A 101 -12.42 8.55 13.06
C ALA A 101 -11.40 9.22 12.11
N SER A 102 -10.53 8.46 11.45
CA SER A 102 -9.57 9.01 10.48
C SER A 102 -9.11 8.00 9.42
N PRO A 103 -8.60 8.46 8.27
CA PRO A 103 -8.04 7.58 7.24
C PRO A 103 -6.86 6.71 7.72
N ASP A 104 -6.06 7.21 8.66
CA ASP A 104 -4.90 6.47 9.17
C ASP A 104 -5.33 5.33 10.10
N LEU A 105 -6.35 5.57 10.94
CA LEU A 105 -6.94 4.52 11.80
C LEU A 105 -7.70 3.49 10.96
N PHE A 106 -8.36 3.94 9.88
CA PHE A 106 -8.96 3.06 8.90
C PHE A 106 -7.91 2.12 8.27
N ARG A 107 -6.75 2.66 7.84
CA ARG A 107 -5.65 1.88 7.27
C ARG A 107 -5.11 0.86 8.27
N ALA A 108 -4.91 1.24 9.53
CA ALA A 108 -4.47 0.33 10.59
C ALA A 108 -5.46 -0.83 10.81
N THR A 109 -6.75 -0.53 10.83
CA THR A 109 -7.81 -1.54 10.98
C THR A 109 -7.85 -2.50 9.78
N VAL A 110 -7.67 -2.01 8.55
CA VAL A 110 -7.54 -2.85 7.35
C VAL A 110 -6.31 -3.77 7.47
N SER A 111 -5.19 -3.25 7.98
CA SER A 111 -3.97 -4.03 8.20
C SER A 111 -4.20 -5.17 9.18
N ALA A 112 -4.91 -4.91 10.29
CA ALA A 112 -5.30 -5.94 11.26
C ALA A 112 -6.21 -7.02 10.64
N LEU A 113 -7.19 -6.63 9.80
CA LEU A 113 -8.03 -7.58 9.07
C LEU A 113 -7.23 -8.44 8.06
N GLY A 114 -6.10 -7.94 7.56
CA GLY A 114 -5.13 -8.72 6.77
C GLY A 114 -4.25 -9.64 7.62
N TRP A 115 -4.03 -9.30 8.89
CA TRP A 115 -3.16 -10.02 9.82
C TRP A 115 -3.86 -11.21 10.49
N VAL A 116 -5.10 -11.02 10.96
CA VAL A 116 -5.84 -12.03 11.73
C VAL A 116 -6.08 -13.30 10.90
N GLU A 117 -6.09 -14.46 11.57
CA GLU A 117 -6.35 -15.74 10.94
C GLU A 117 -7.70 -15.80 10.18
N PRO A 118 -7.75 -16.39 8.97
CA PRO A 118 -8.93 -16.32 8.09
C PRO A 118 -10.22 -16.78 8.76
N TYR A 119 -10.17 -17.87 9.53
CA TYR A 119 -11.35 -18.48 10.14
C TYR A 119 -12.02 -17.59 11.20
N ARG A 120 -11.32 -16.59 11.75
CA ARG A 120 -11.86 -15.68 12.77
C ARG A 120 -12.61 -14.49 12.18
N ILE A 121 -12.34 -14.13 10.92
CA ILE A 121 -12.84 -12.90 10.30
C ILE A 121 -13.85 -13.11 9.18
N GLN A 122 -14.07 -14.35 8.71
CA GLN A 122 -14.99 -14.62 7.60
C GLN A 122 -16.41 -14.07 7.85
N GLU A 123 -16.96 -14.33 9.04
CA GLU A 123 -18.28 -13.83 9.44
C GLU A 123 -18.29 -12.30 9.58
N TRP A 124 -17.21 -11.72 10.11
CA TRP A 124 -17.08 -10.27 10.26
C TRP A 124 -16.99 -9.55 8.92
N ILE A 125 -16.22 -10.08 7.97
CA ILE A 125 -16.17 -9.54 6.60
C ILE A 125 -17.57 -9.58 5.98
N ARG A 126 -18.30 -10.68 6.13
CA ARG A 126 -19.68 -10.78 5.62
C ARG A 126 -20.61 -9.75 6.25
N SER A 127 -20.50 -9.55 7.57
CA SER A 127 -21.26 -8.53 8.31
C SER A 127 -20.92 -7.11 7.82
N LEU A 128 -19.63 -6.79 7.71
CA LEU A 128 -19.14 -5.49 7.24
C LEU A 128 -19.64 -5.14 5.84
N LEU A 129 -19.62 -6.10 4.91
CA LEU A 129 -20.10 -5.90 3.54
C LEU A 129 -21.61 -5.58 3.47
N GLY A 130 -22.39 -5.97 4.48
CA GLY A 130 -23.81 -5.69 4.60
C GLY A 130 -24.17 -4.58 5.60
N ASP A 131 -23.17 -3.91 6.18
CA ASP A 131 -23.42 -2.91 7.24
C ASP A 131 -24.14 -1.67 6.66
N PRO A 132 -25.10 -1.07 7.40
CA PRO A 132 -25.80 0.14 6.95
C PRO A 132 -24.87 1.33 6.70
N ARG A 133 -23.73 1.42 7.39
CA ARG A 133 -22.75 2.51 7.22
C ARG A 133 -21.82 2.27 6.02
N PRO A 134 -21.73 3.21 5.06
CA PRO A 134 -20.84 3.07 3.90
C PRO A 134 -19.37 2.84 4.25
N ILE A 135 -18.87 3.51 5.29
CA ILE A 135 -17.48 3.36 5.75
C ILE A 135 -17.16 1.94 6.24
N ARG A 136 -18.13 1.22 6.81
CA ARG A 136 -17.97 -0.18 7.23
C ARG A 136 -18.04 -1.14 6.06
N ARG A 137 -18.88 -0.89 5.06
CA ARG A 137 -18.85 -1.61 3.79
C ARG A 137 -17.52 -1.42 3.05
N LEU A 138 -16.99 -0.20 3.09
CA LEU A 138 -15.65 0.11 2.57
C LEU A 138 -14.57 -0.70 3.30
N LEU A 139 -14.65 -0.81 4.63
CA LEU A 139 -13.75 -1.66 5.44
C LEU A 139 -13.86 -3.13 5.04
N GLY A 140 -15.08 -3.66 4.86
CA GLY A 140 -15.31 -5.02 4.37
C GLY A 140 -14.68 -5.28 3.01
N LEU A 141 -14.83 -4.37 2.04
CA LEU A 141 -14.18 -4.47 0.72
C LEU A 141 -12.66 -4.37 0.81
N ALA A 142 -12.14 -3.51 1.68
CA ALA A 142 -10.71 -3.39 1.91
C ALA A 142 -10.12 -4.66 2.53
N ALA A 143 -10.83 -5.29 3.46
CA ALA A 143 -10.48 -6.59 4.02
C ALA A 143 -10.47 -7.69 2.95
N CYS A 144 -11.52 -7.76 2.12
CA CYS A 144 -11.54 -8.70 0.98
C CYS A 144 -10.33 -8.51 0.07
N SER A 145 -9.95 -7.27 -0.21
CA SER A 145 -8.80 -6.98 -1.07
C SER A 145 -7.47 -7.42 -0.47
N VAL A 146 -7.15 -7.03 0.77
CA VAL A 146 -5.85 -7.42 1.38
C VAL A 146 -5.71 -8.93 1.50
N ARG A 147 -6.84 -9.65 1.57
CA ARG A 147 -6.89 -11.12 1.63
C ARG A 147 -7.17 -11.83 0.31
N ARG A 148 -7.41 -11.10 -0.78
CA ARG A 148 -7.84 -11.64 -2.09
C ARG A 148 -9.06 -12.56 -2.00
N ILE A 149 -10.04 -12.17 -1.19
CA ILE A 149 -11.32 -12.87 -1.06
C ILE A 149 -12.33 -12.26 -2.05
N ASP A 150 -12.99 -13.10 -2.83
CA ASP A 150 -14.12 -12.71 -3.69
C ASP A 150 -15.44 -12.78 -2.89
N PRO A 151 -16.15 -11.65 -2.67
CA PRO A 151 -17.44 -11.65 -1.98
C PRO A 151 -18.61 -11.99 -2.92
N ALA A 152 -18.35 -12.56 -4.10
CA ALA A 152 -19.33 -13.10 -5.05
C ALA A 152 -20.41 -12.05 -5.42
N MET A 153 -21.69 -12.38 -5.27
CA MET A 153 -22.83 -11.51 -5.61
C MET A 153 -22.82 -10.18 -4.85
N ARG A 154 -22.26 -10.15 -3.63
CA ARG A 154 -22.18 -8.90 -2.86
C ARG A 154 -21.28 -7.88 -3.55
N LEU A 155 -20.27 -8.32 -4.30
CA LEU A 155 -19.39 -7.40 -5.04
C LEU A 155 -20.18 -6.61 -6.10
N SER A 156 -21.02 -7.29 -6.88
CA SER A 156 -21.81 -6.64 -7.93
C SER A 156 -22.80 -5.63 -7.38
N GLU A 157 -23.38 -5.89 -6.22
CA GLU A 157 -24.28 -4.94 -5.55
C GLU A 157 -23.53 -3.67 -5.11
N LEU A 158 -22.31 -3.84 -4.57
CA LEU A 158 -21.48 -2.72 -4.08
C LEU A 158 -20.90 -1.85 -5.20
N LEU A 159 -20.97 -2.29 -6.46
CA LEU A 159 -20.68 -1.44 -7.62
C LEU A 159 -21.71 -0.30 -7.79
N ASN A 160 -22.87 -0.37 -7.14
CA ASN A 160 -23.90 0.67 -7.19
C ASN A 160 -23.98 1.51 -5.90
N ASP A 161 -23.01 1.35 -5.01
CA ASP A 161 -22.98 2.04 -3.72
C ASP A 161 -22.49 3.50 -3.87
N THR A 162 -22.33 4.21 -2.74
CA THR A 162 -21.66 5.50 -2.63
C THR A 162 -20.27 5.49 -3.30
N PRO A 163 -19.79 6.66 -3.79
CA PRO A 163 -18.58 6.72 -4.63
C PRO A 163 -17.33 6.08 -4.02
N ALA A 164 -17.12 6.21 -2.69
CA ALA A 164 -15.97 5.61 -2.03
C ALA A 164 -16.02 4.08 -2.01
N VAL A 165 -17.20 3.51 -1.69
CA VAL A 165 -17.44 2.06 -1.66
C VAL A 165 -17.37 1.51 -3.09
N ARG A 166 -18.02 2.17 -4.04
CA ARG A 166 -18.00 1.81 -5.46
C ARG A 166 -16.59 1.79 -6.04
N ALA A 167 -15.78 2.83 -5.79
CA ALA A 167 -14.38 2.88 -6.20
C ALA A 167 -13.58 1.68 -5.65
N ARG A 168 -13.82 1.30 -4.39
CA ARG A 168 -13.14 0.14 -3.80
C ARG A 168 -13.63 -1.19 -4.36
N ALA A 169 -14.93 -1.31 -4.65
CA ALA A 169 -15.54 -2.47 -5.27
C ALA A 169 -15.01 -2.69 -6.70
N LEU A 170 -14.94 -1.60 -7.49
CA LEU A 170 -14.32 -1.61 -8.82
C LEU A 170 -12.89 -2.16 -8.73
N ARG A 171 -12.06 -1.59 -7.85
CA ARG A 171 -10.70 -2.07 -7.61
C ARG A 171 -10.65 -3.55 -7.23
N LEU A 172 -11.50 -3.98 -6.30
CA LEU A 172 -11.53 -5.37 -5.84
C LEU A 172 -11.87 -6.32 -7.00
N ALA A 173 -12.82 -5.97 -7.86
CA ALA A 173 -13.21 -6.79 -9.01
C ALA A 173 -12.02 -7.10 -9.94
N GLY A 174 -11.14 -6.12 -10.18
CA GLY A 174 -9.87 -6.35 -10.87
C GLY A 174 -8.89 -7.23 -10.07
N GLU A 175 -8.73 -6.97 -8.77
CA GLU A 175 -7.83 -7.73 -7.88
C GLU A 175 -8.18 -9.22 -7.75
N VAL A 176 -9.47 -9.58 -7.84
CA VAL A 176 -9.96 -10.97 -7.74
C VAL A 176 -10.38 -11.59 -9.08
N GLY A 177 -10.18 -10.90 -10.20
CA GLY A 177 -10.38 -11.48 -11.53
C GLY A 177 -11.85 -11.69 -11.93
N ARG A 178 -12.77 -10.82 -11.52
CA ARG A 178 -14.21 -10.93 -11.81
C ARG A 178 -14.58 -10.49 -13.24
N VAL A 179 -14.19 -11.32 -14.21
CA VAL A 179 -14.44 -11.11 -15.65
C VAL A 179 -15.94 -11.02 -15.97
N ASP A 180 -16.79 -11.71 -15.20
CA ASP A 180 -18.25 -11.63 -15.32
C ASP A 180 -18.81 -10.22 -15.09
N LEU A 181 -18.11 -9.38 -14.33
CA LEU A 181 -18.48 -7.99 -14.06
C LEU A 181 -17.91 -6.99 -15.07
N LEU A 182 -17.19 -7.45 -16.10
CA LEU A 182 -16.46 -6.57 -17.02
C LEU A 182 -17.39 -5.54 -17.71
N SER A 183 -18.61 -5.92 -18.05
CA SER A 183 -19.60 -4.99 -18.64
C SER A 183 -19.94 -3.84 -17.69
N ASP A 184 -20.17 -4.13 -16.41
CA ASP A 184 -20.50 -3.13 -15.39
C ASP A 184 -19.28 -2.24 -15.09
N ILE A 185 -18.09 -2.84 -15.00
CA ILE A 185 -16.83 -2.11 -14.80
C ILE A 185 -16.57 -1.15 -15.97
N LYS A 186 -16.83 -1.58 -17.22
CA LYS A 186 -16.68 -0.72 -18.40
C LYS A 186 -17.64 0.45 -18.40
N ALA A 187 -18.88 0.25 -17.95
CA ALA A 187 -19.82 1.36 -17.80
C ALA A 187 -19.27 2.44 -16.84
N ALA A 188 -18.58 2.03 -15.78
CA ALA A 188 -17.95 2.92 -14.81
C ALA A 188 -16.71 3.69 -15.33
N LEU A 189 -16.23 3.43 -16.56
CA LEU A 189 -15.24 4.31 -17.21
C LEU A 189 -15.79 5.74 -17.42
N ASN A 190 -17.12 5.87 -17.48
CA ASN A 190 -17.84 7.14 -17.60
C ASN A 190 -18.47 7.60 -16.27
N ASP A 191 -18.06 7.05 -15.12
CA ASP A 191 -18.57 7.45 -13.81
C ASP A 191 -18.34 8.96 -13.56
N PRO A 192 -19.28 9.68 -12.92
CA PRO A 192 -19.08 11.09 -12.58
C PRO A 192 -17.87 11.32 -11.66
N HIS A 193 -17.52 10.35 -10.81
CA HIS A 193 -16.40 10.45 -9.89
C HIS A 193 -15.10 9.92 -10.50
N GLU A 194 -14.06 10.76 -10.47
CA GLU A 194 -12.74 10.46 -11.03
C GLU A 194 -12.10 9.18 -10.46
N THR A 195 -12.18 8.99 -9.14
CA THR A 195 -11.64 7.79 -8.48
C THR A 195 -12.35 6.51 -8.95
N CYS A 196 -13.64 6.57 -9.26
CA CYS A 196 -14.37 5.43 -9.82
C CYS A 196 -13.89 5.14 -11.25
N ARG A 197 -13.79 6.17 -12.11
CA ARG A 197 -13.23 6.01 -13.47
C ARG A 197 -11.84 5.41 -13.47
N PHE A 198 -10.98 5.87 -12.56
CA PHE A 198 -9.62 5.34 -12.41
C PHE A 198 -9.63 3.84 -12.07
N TRP A 199 -10.37 3.42 -11.03
CA TRP A 199 -10.40 2.01 -10.63
C TRP A 199 -11.15 1.11 -11.61
N ALA A 200 -12.13 1.66 -12.34
CA ALA A 200 -12.75 0.99 -13.47
C ALA A 200 -11.71 0.70 -14.57
N ALA A 201 -10.93 1.72 -14.99
CA ALA A 201 -9.89 1.56 -15.99
C ALA A 201 -8.80 0.58 -15.55
N TRP A 202 -8.31 0.71 -14.32
CA TRP A 202 -7.32 -0.20 -13.75
C TRP A 202 -7.80 -1.66 -13.77
N SER A 203 -9.06 -1.89 -13.42
CA SER A 203 -9.65 -3.23 -13.39
C SER A 203 -9.94 -3.76 -14.79
N CYS A 204 -10.41 -2.94 -15.73
CA CYS A 204 -10.55 -3.33 -17.14
C CYS A 204 -9.22 -3.85 -17.70
N VAL A 205 -8.11 -3.14 -17.45
CA VAL A 205 -6.79 -3.55 -17.93
C VAL A 205 -6.36 -4.90 -17.35
N LEU A 206 -6.59 -5.14 -16.05
CA LEU A 206 -6.29 -6.43 -15.42
C LEU A 206 -7.16 -7.57 -15.98
N LEU A 207 -8.42 -7.29 -16.29
CA LEU A 207 -9.37 -8.26 -16.85
C LEU A 207 -9.22 -8.44 -18.37
N GLY A 208 -8.26 -7.75 -18.99
CA GLY A 208 -7.89 -7.93 -20.40
C GLY A 208 -8.54 -6.93 -21.37
N ASP A 209 -9.42 -6.02 -20.93
CA ASP A 209 -9.95 -4.94 -21.76
C ASP A 209 -9.07 -3.70 -21.65
N ARG A 210 -8.16 -3.55 -22.62
CA ARG A 210 -7.10 -2.55 -22.60
C ARG A 210 -7.43 -1.27 -23.38
N HIS A 211 -8.57 -1.18 -24.06
CA HIS A 211 -8.82 -0.14 -25.05
C HIS A 211 -8.81 1.30 -24.48
N GLU A 212 -9.99 1.81 -24.12
CA GLU A 212 -10.13 3.14 -23.53
C GLU A 212 -9.47 3.23 -22.13
N ALA A 213 -9.36 2.08 -21.45
CA ALA A 213 -8.82 1.97 -20.12
C ALA A 213 -7.35 2.43 -20.02
N LEU A 214 -6.49 2.10 -21.00
CA LEU A 214 -5.10 2.55 -20.98
C LEU A 214 -4.99 4.09 -21.13
N GLU A 215 -5.86 4.72 -21.91
CA GLU A 215 -5.89 6.18 -22.06
C GLU A 215 -6.31 6.87 -20.76
N ILE A 216 -7.28 6.30 -20.03
CA ILE A 216 -7.67 6.81 -18.71
C ILE A 216 -6.50 6.70 -17.73
N LEU A 217 -5.84 5.54 -17.65
CA LEU A 217 -4.66 5.37 -16.78
C LEU A 217 -3.55 6.36 -17.15
N ARG A 218 -3.33 6.62 -18.44
CA ARG A 218 -2.35 7.59 -18.94
C ARG A 218 -2.66 9.02 -18.47
N ARG A 219 -3.94 9.42 -18.46
CA ARG A 219 -4.34 10.76 -17.99
C ARG A 219 -4.10 10.96 -16.48
N HIS A 220 -4.20 9.89 -15.69
CA HIS A 220 -3.92 9.92 -14.25
C HIS A 220 -2.44 9.64 -13.90
N ALA A 221 -1.55 9.56 -14.90
CA ALA A 221 -0.16 9.19 -14.68
C ALA A 221 0.57 10.18 -13.76
N SER A 222 1.01 9.66 -12.61
CA SER A 222 1.78 10.37 -11.58
C SER A 222 2.72 9.39 -10.87
N VAL A 223 3.76 9.91 -10.21
CA VAL A 223 4.62 9.12 -9.31
C VAL A 223 4.04 8.98 -7.91
N ASP A 224 2.93 9.66 -7.63
CA ASP A 224 2.28 9.67 -6.32
C ASP A 224 0.86 9.12 -6.38
N GLY A 225 0.35 8.68 -5.23
CA GLY A 225 -1.04 8.27 -5.03
C GLY A 225 -1.48 7.13 -5.96
N ILE A 226 -2.75 7.17 -6.39
CA ILE A 226 -3.31 6.15 -7.28
C ILE A 226 -2.67 6.17 -8.68
N GLY A 227 -2.18 7.33 -9.13
CA GLY A 227 -1.55 7.49 -10.43
C GLY A 227 -0.36 6.55 -10.64
N TRP A 228 0.43 6.32 -9.59
CA TRP A 228 1.57 5.41 -9.65
C TRP A 228 1.16 3.96 -9.93
N LYS A 229 0.09 3.48 -9.30
CA LYS A 229 -0.49 2.15 -9.59
C LYS A 229 -1.00 2.05 -11.03
N GLY A 230 -1.52 3.15 -11.56
CA GLY A 230 -1.93 3.26 -12.96
C GLY A 230 -0.74 3.15 -13.91
N VAL A 231 0.34 3.88 -13.66
CA VAL A 231 1.58 3.86 -14.46
C VAL A 231 2.21 2.46 -14.47
N GLN A 232 2.32 1.83 -13.30
CA GLN A 232 2.89 0.49 -13.17
C GLN A 232 2.15 -0.54 -14.03
N LEU A 233 0.82 -0.44 -14.09
CA LEU A 233 -0.01 -1.35 -14.89
C LEU A 233 0.02 -0.96 -16.38
N LEU A 234 -0.14 0.32 -16.70
CA LEU A 234 -0.13 0.87 -18.05
C LEU A 234 1.13 0.46 -18.81
N LEU A 235 2.31 0.70 -18.23
CA LEU A 235 3.59 0.42 -18.89
C LEU A 235 3.85 -1.08 -19.10
N ARG A 236 3.20 -1.96 -18.33
CA ARG A 236 3.30 -3.42 -18.48
C ARG A 236 2.23 -4.01 -19.42
N ALA A 237 1.09 -3.32 -19.57
CA ALA A 237 -0.05 -3.82 -20.33
C ALA A 237 -0.15 -3.24 -21.75
N ALA A 238 0.36 -2.03 -21.96
CA ALA A 238 0.41 -1.41 -23.27
C ALA A 238 1.38 -2.14 -24.23
N GLU A 239 1.19 -1.94 -25.53
CA GLU A 239 2.20 -2.35 -26.52
C GLU A 239 3.52 -1.63 -26.22
N HIS A 240 4.62 -2.39 -26.20
CA HIS A 240 5.94 -1.90 -25.81
C HIS A 240 6.35 -0.61 -26.54
N GLN A 241 6.25 -0.60 -27.87
CA GLN A 241 6.66 0.56 -28.67
C GLN A 241 5.80 1.81 -28.38
N SER A 242 4.50 1.62 -28.22
CA SER A 242 3.56 2.70 -27.85
C SER A 242 3.87 3.25 -26.46
N ALA A 243 4.25 2.40 -25.49
CA ALA A 243 4.60 2.81 -24.15
C ALA A 243 5.95 3.57 -24.10
N VAL A 244 6.95 3.10 -24.85
CA VAL A 244 8.24 3.78 -25.04
C VAL A 244 8.03 5.16 -25.67
N GLN A 245 7.26 5.25 -26.75
CA GLN A 245 6.96 6.53 -27.41
C GLN A 245 6.23 7.49 -26.48
N TRP A 246 5.26 7.00 -25.70
CA TRP A 246 4.57 7.82 -24.71
C TRP A 246 5.55 8.37 -23.67
N LEU A 247 6.40 7.54 -23.08
CA LEU A 247 7.34 8.01 -22.06
C LEU A 247 8.38 8.99 -22.62
N LEU A 248 8.87 8.76 -23.84
CA LEU A 248 9.75 9.70 -24.56
C LEU A 248 9.05 11.03 -24.87
N SER A 249 7.74 11.01 -25.15
CA SER A 249 6.98 12.25 -25.40
C SER A 249 6.91 13.18 -24.17
N LEU A 250 7.18 12.65 -22.98
CA LEU A 250 7.27 13.44 -21.74
C LEU A 250 8.65 14.07 -21.54
N CYS A 251 9.69 13.62 -22.26
CA CYS A 251 11.04 14.17 -22.14
C CYS A 251 11.05 15.66 -22.49
N GLY A 252 11.63 16.46 -21.59
CA GLY A 252 11.64 17.93 -21.68
C GLY A 252 10.70 18.61 -20.69
N ASP A 253 9.70 17.90 -20.17
CA ASP A 253 8.87 18.38 -19.08
C ASP A 253 9.54 18.07 -17.72
N ARG A 254 10.05 19.13 -17.06
CA ARG A 254 10.70 19.02 -15.74
C ARG A 254 9.77 18.44 -14.67
N SER A 255 8.45 18.65 -14.77
CA SER A 255 7.49 18.10 -13.81
C SER A 255 7.32 16.59 -13.94
N LYS A 256 7.73 16.01 -15.08
CA LYS A 256 7.60 14.59 -15.40
C LYS A 256 8.90 13.81 -15.26
N GLU A 257 10.03 14.43 -14.94
CA GLU A 257 11.33 13.73 -14.87
C GLU A 257 11.32 12.53 -13.91
N ARG A 258 10.65 12.64 -12.75
CA ARG A 258 10.49 11.50 -11.82
C ARG A 258 9.69 10.36 -12.46
N LEU A 259 8.61 10.69 -13.17
CA LEU A 259 7.78 9.71 -13.87
C LEU A 259 8.55 9.03 -15.01
N ILE A 260 9.34 9.80 -15.76
CA ILE A 260 10.21 9.28 -16.82
C ILE A 260 11.21 8.32 -16.22
N ALA A 261 11.96 8.73 -15.19
CA ALA A 261 12.95 7.88 -14.54
C ALA A 261 12.33 6.55 -14.06
N ALA A 262 11.30 6.62 -13.21
CA ALA A 262 10.65 5.42 -12.68
C ALA A 262 10.00 4.55 -13.77
N GLY A 263 9.40 5.19 -14.77
CA GLY A 263 8.77 4.52 -15.91
C GLY A 263 9.77 3.80 -16.81
N SER A 264 10.97 4.35 -16.98
CA SER A 264 12.03 3.72 -17.77
C SER A 264 12.45 2.38 -17.17
N GLY A 265 12.58 2.31 -15.85
CA GLY A 265 12.87 1.06 -15.14
C GLY A 265 11.76 0.02 -15.33
N ILE A 266 10.49 0.43 -15.31
CA ILE A 266 9.36 -0.48 -15.55
C ILE A 266 9.36 -1.04 -16.98
N LEU A 267 9.64 -0.19 -17.97
CA LEU A 267 9.69 -0.60 -19.38
C LEU A 267 10.90 -1.50 -19.69
N GLY A 268 12.02 -1.29 -19.00
CA GLY A 268 13.23 -2.06 -19.24
C GLY A 268 13.91 -1.74 -20.58
N ASP A 269 13.52 -0.66 -21.27
CA ASP A 269 14.01 -0.35 -22.61
C ASP A 269 15.36 0.42 -22.56
N PRO A 270 16.44 -0.10 -23.20
CA PRO A 270 17.74 0.56 -23.21
C PRO A 270 17.78 1.97 -23.81
N ILE A 271 16.76 2.38 -24.58
CA ILE A 271 16.69 3.73 -25.16
C ILE A 271 16.75 4.84 -24.11
N PHE A 272 16.33 4.56 -22.87
CA PHE A 272 16.36 5.52 -21.77
C PHE A 272 17.71 5.61 -21.05
N VAL A 273 18.64 4.67 -21.27
CA VAL A 273 19.94 4.62 -20.57
C VAL A 273 20.76 5.92 -20.72
N PRO A 274 20.88 6.54 -21.90
CA PRO A 274 21.60 7.82 -22.03
C PRO A 274 20.95 8.96 -21.24
N TRP A 275 19.62 8.98 -21.18
CA TRP A 275 18.88 9.98 -20.41
C TRP A 275 19.06 9.74 -18.90
N LEU A 276 18.93 8.48 -18.45
CA LEU A 276 19.11 8.08 -17.06
C LEU A 276 20.51 8.40 -16.55
N THR A 277 21.57 8.05 -17.30
CA THR A 277 22.96 8.35 -16.92
C THR A 277 23.22 9.85 -16.80
N THR A 278 22.54 10.68 -17.60
CA THR A 278 22.59 12.14 -17.45
C THR A 278 21.89 12.59 -16.17
N ARG A 279 20.73 12.02 -15.84
CA ARG A 279 19.96 12.35 -14.62
C ARG A 279 20.58 11.79 -13.34
N MET A 280 21.42 10.76 -13.42
CA MET A 280 22.18 10.23 -12.27
C MET A 280 23.10 11.28 -11.65
N ARG A 281 23.47 12.34 -12.39
CA ARG A 281 24.26 13.48 -11.89
C ARG A 281 23.43 14.52 -11.13
N ASP A 282 22.10 14.46 -11.21
CA ASP A 282 21.22 15.37 -10.46
C ASP A 282 20.86 14.74 -9.11
N PRO A 283 21.27 15.31 -7.96
CA PRO A 283 20.98 14.76 -6.64
C PRO A 283 19.49 14.47 -6.38
N LYS A 284 18.58 15.23 -7.01
CA LYS A 284 17.12 15.05 -6.84
C LYS A 284 16.58 13.81 -7.55
N LEU A 285 17.25 13.35 -8.59
CA LEU A 285 16.84 12.21 -9.43
C LEU A 285 17.81 11.03 -9.37
N ALA A 286 19.00 11.23 -8.81
CA ALA A 286 20.10 10.27 -8.85
C ALA A 286 19.69 8.87 -8.40
N ARG A 287 19.01 8.76 -7.25
CA ARG A 287 18.53 7.48 -6.71
C ARG A 287 17.58 6.76 -7.66
N LEU A 288 16.56 7.46 -8.15
CA LEU A 288 15.52 6.90 -9.01
C LEU A 288 16.05 6.54 -10.40
N ALA A 289 16.91 7.41 -10.96
CA ALA A 289 17.57 7.17 -12.24
C ALA A 289 18.55 6.00 -12.15
N GLY A 290 19.31 5.91 -11.05
CA GLY A 290 20.20 4.80 -10.75
C GLY A 290 19.46 3.48 -10.63
N GLU A 291 18.41 3.39 -9.81
CA GLU A 291 17.57 2.19 -9.66
C GLU A 291 17.01 1.71 -11.01
N SER A 292 16.51 2.64 -11.82
CA SER A 292 15.97 2.32 -13.15
C SER A 292 17.07 1.86 -14.11
N PHE A 293 18.26 2.45 -14.03
CA PHE A 293 19.43 2.03 -14.79
C PHE A 293 19.89 0.61 -14.37
N GLU A 294 19.95 0.30 -13.08
CA GLU A 294 20.27 -1.07 -12.60
C GLU A 294 19.23 -2.07 -13.12
N THR A 295 17.95 -1.70 -13.06
CA THR A 295 16.84 -2.54 -13.52
C THR A 295 16.98 -2.87 -15.01
N ILE A 296 17.34 -1.89 -15.84
CA ILE A 296 17.50 -2.07 -17.30
C ILE A 296 18.77 -2.86 -17.62
N THR A 297 19.89 -2.57 -16.95
CA THR A 297 21.21 -3.07 -17.34
C THR A 297 21.66 -4.33 -16.58
N GLY A 298 21.06 -4.61 -15.43
CA GLY A 298 21.51 -5.63 -14.48
C GLY A 298 22.80 -5.28 -13.73
N MET A 299 23.37 -4.09 -13.95
CA MET A 299 24.59 -3.65 -13.26
C MET A 299 24.25 -3.06 -11.89
N SER A 300 24.86 -3.58 -10.84
CA SER A 300 24.66 -3.05 -9.48
C SER A 300 25.65 -1.91 -9.21
N ILE A 301 25.13 -0.69 -9.11
CA ILE A 301 25.86 0.54 -8.78
C ILE A 301 26.53 0.39 -7.41
N GLU A 302 25.86 -0.24 -6.43
CA GLU A 302 26.43 -0.47 -5.10
C GLU A 302 27.65 -1.41 -5.16
N ARG A 303 27.52 -2.59 -5.79
CA ARG A 303 28.60 -3.58 -5.88
C ARG A 303 29.82 -3.05 -6.65
N GLU A 304 29.58 -2.27 -7.68
CA GLU A 304 30.62 -1.67 -8.50
C GLU A 304 31.22 -0.39 -7.88
N GLY A 305 30.77 0.01 -6.68
CA GLY A 305 31.29 1.20 -5.99
C GLY A 305 30.95 2.52 -6.70
N MET A 306 29.93 2.54 -7.56
CA MET A 306 29.51 3.70 -8.36
C MET A 306 28.49 4.60 -7.64
N HIS A 307 28.54 4.68 -6.32
CA HIS A 307 27.64 5.47 -5.50
C HIS A 307 28.36 6.65 -4.83
N ILE A 308 27.62 7.72 -4.59
CA ILE A 308 28.05 8.86 -3.79
C ILE A 308 27.38 8.78 -2.41
N LYS A 309 28.07 9.28 -1.37
CA LYS A 309 27.47 9.38 -0.04
C LYS A 309 26.21 10.23 -0.10
N SER A 310 25.19 9.85 0.67
CA SER A 310 23.98 10.66 0.80
C SER A 310 24.37 12.08 1.25
N PRO A 311 23.72 13.15 0.75
CA PRO A 311 23.94 14.51 1.24
C PRO A 311 23.75 14.66 2.76
N ALA A 312 23.00 13.74 3.39
CA ALA A 312 22.81 13.69 4.84
C ALA A 312 24.00 13.06 5.61
N ASP A 313 24.87 12.31 4.91
CA ASP A 313 26.03 11.58 5.47
C ASP A 313 27.38 12.24 5.11
N VAL A 314 27.33 13.46 4.54
CA VAL A 314 28.52 14.28 4.34
C VAL A 314 28.82 14.98 5.66
N ASP A 315 29.79 14.47 6.42
CA ASP A 315 30.40 15.20 7.52
C ASP A 315 30.93 16.53 6.98
N PHE A 316 30.24 17.63 7.32
CA PHE A 316 30.62 19.00 6.93
C PHE A 316 31.93 19.46 7.60
N GLU A 317 32.60 18.63 8.40
CA GLU A 317 33.83 18.99 9.11
C GLU A 317 35.11 18.86 8.27
N ASN A 318 35.07 18.29 7.06
CA ASN A 318 36.29 18.13 6.22
C ASN A 318 36.10 18.40 4.72
N ALA A 319 35.07 19.15 4.30
CA ALA A 319 34.92 19.51 2.89
C ALA A 319 35.89 20.64 2.52
N SER A 320 36.88 20.33 1.67
CA SER A 320 37.70 21.32 0.98
C SER A 320 36.82 22.10 -0.01
N PRO A 321 37.04 23.42 -0.23
CA PRO A 321 36.23 24.24 -1.14
C PRO A 321 36.16 23.78 -2.60
N ALA A 322 36.92 22.73 -2.98
CA ALA A 322 36.91 22.16 -4.32
C ALA A 322 35.70 21.24 -4.61
N ASP A 323 34.96 20.78 -3.60
CA ASP A 323 33.89 19.79 -3.79
C ASP A 323 32.52 20.39 -4.16
N TYR A 324 32.44 21.71 -4.37
CA TYR A 324 31.18 22.39 -4.69
C TYR A 324 30.84 22.47 -6.19
N PHE A 325 31.73 22.02 -7.08
CA PHE A 325 31.48 22.01 -8.52
C PHE A 325 32.02 20.75 -9.20
N ALA A 326 31.21 19.69 -9.22
CA ALA A 326 31.25 18.64 -10.24
C ALA A 326 29.87 18.00 -10.41
#